data_AF-A0A1G1ACL1-F1
#
_entry.id   AF-A0A1G1ACL1-F1
#
_cell.length_a   1.000
_cell.length_b   1.000
_cell.length_c   1.000
_cell.angle_alpha   90.00
_cell.angle_beta   90.00
_cell.angle_gamma   90.00
#
_symmetry.space_group_name_H-M   'P 1'
#
loop_
_entity.id
_entity.type
_entity.pdbx_description
1 polymer ?
#
loop_
_entity_poly.entity_id
_entity_poly.type
_entity_poly.pdbx_seq_one_letter_code
_entity_poly.pdbx_strand_id
1 'polypeptide(L)'
;MHIEKGPFICPECGGTTPGIVELVETDPSVRSVWTDILERIVCAQCGFVVPAQLGERWNGISVDEARREWREVYRDGRRRRKTLLQI
;
A
#
# COMPACT_ATOMS: atom_id res chain seq x y z
N MET A 1 -1.33 4.16 21.05
CA MET A 1 -0.47 4.61 19.94
C MET A 1 -1.40 5.30 18.95
N HIS A 2 -1.28 6.63 18.78
CA HIS A 2 -2.08 7.35 17.78
C HIS A 2 -1.28 7.35 16.48
N ILE A 3 -1.81 6.74 15.43
CA ILE A 3 -1.20 6.78 14.10
C ILE A 3 -1.87 7.95 13.36
N GLU A 4 -1.10 8.98 13.04
CA GLU A 4 -1.57 10.07 12.19
C GLU A 4 -1.56 9.60 10.73
N LYS A 5 -2.75 9.54 10.11
CA LYS A 5 -2.93 9.17 8.70
C LYS A 5 -3.03 10.43 7.85
N GLY A 6 -2.14 10.58 6.87
CA GLY A 6 -2.22 11.61 5.85
C GLY A 6 -3.12 11.20 4.67
N PRO A 7 -3.38 12.12 3.72
CA PRO A 7 -4.16 11.79 2.53
C PRO A 7 -3.41 10.77 1.67
N PHE A 8 -4.16 9.89 1.01
CA PHE A 8 -3.58 8.86 0.14
C PHE A 8 -2.84 9.47 -1.06
N ILE A 9 -1.60 9.05 -1.27
CA ILE A 9 -0.80 9.28 -2.47
C ILE A 9 -0.10 7.97 -2.84
N CYS A 10 -0.42 7.44 -4.02
CA CYS A 10 0.19 6.22 -4.52
C CYS A 10 1.70 6.42 -4.75
N PRO A 11 2.58 5.62 -4.12
CA PRO A 11 4.02 5.74 -4.30
C PRO A 11 4.52 5.21 -5.66
N GLU A 12 3.68 4.53 -6.45
CA GLU A 12 4.03 4.14 -7.83
C GLU A 12 3.74 5.26 -8.83
N CYS A 13 2.50 5.77 -8.86
CA CYS A 13 2.05 6.66 -9.93
C CYS A 13 1.73 8.10 -9.48
N GLY A 14 1.83 8.39 -8.18
CA GLY A 14 1.43 9.68 -7.60
C GLY A 14 -0.07 9.91 -7.52
N GLY A 15 -0.87 8.90 -7.83
CA GLY A 15 -2.32 8.99 -7.82
C GLY A 15 -2.93 9.23 -6.43
N THR A 16 -3.96 10.06 -6.33
CA THR A 16 -4.57 10.46 -5.06
C THR A 16 -5.90 9.77 -4.78
N THR A 17 -6.40 8.97 -5.72
CA THR A 17 -7.65 8.23 -5.55
C THR A 17 -7.38 6.83 -4.99
N PRO A 18 -7.73 6.58 -3.71
CA PRO A 18 -7.71 5.22 -3.18
C PRO A 18 -8.85 4.41 -3.82
N GLY A 19 -8.61 3.14 -4.07
CA GLY A 19 -9.62 2.16 -4.46
C GLY A 19 -10.05 1.34 -3.24
N ILE A 20 -10.00 0.02 -3.37
CA ILE A 20 -10.39 -0.91 -2.31
C ILE A 20 -9.34 -0.88 -1.18
N VAL A 21 -9.82 -0.74 0.06
CA VAL A 21 -9.01 -0.91 1.28
C VAL A 21 -9.28 -2.29 1.85
N GLU A 22 -8.23 -3.05 2.14
CA GLU A 22 -8.30 -4.40 2.71
C GLU A 22 -7.54 -4.44 4.04
N LEU A 23 -8.22 -4.90 5.08
CA LEU A 23 -7.58 -5.34 6.32
C LEU A 23 -7.02 -6.74 6.09
N VAL A 24 -5.79 -6.96 6.54
CA VAL A 24 -5.06 -8.20 6.29
C VAL A 24 -4.76 -8.89 7.61
N GLU A 25 -5.22 -10.13 7.72
CA GLU A 25 -4.76 -11.04 8.76
C GLU A 25 -3.36 -11.54 8.39
N THR A 26 -2.43 -11.39 9.32
CA THR A 26 -1.03 -11.73 9.10
C THR A 26 -0.76 -13.14 9.62
N ASP A 27 -0.24 -14.01 8.75
CA ASP A 27 0.20 -15.34 9.15
C ASP A 27 1.64 -15.26 9.66
N PRO A 28 1.88 -15.43 10.97
CA PRO A 28 3.22 -15.29 11.56
C PRO A 28 4.18 -16.40 11.11
N SER A 29 3.69 -17.50 10.52
CA SER A 29 4.52 -18.57 9.98
C SER A 29 5.13 -18.24 8.62
N VAL A 30 4.57 -17.25 7.91
CA VAL A 30 5.04 -16.83 6.58
C VAL A 30 5.93 -15.61 6.70
N ARG A 31 7.21 -15.75 6.33
CA ARG A 31 8.14 -14.61 6.23
C ARG A 31 7.98 -13.92 4.88
N SER A 32 7.36 -12.74 4.90
CA SER A 32 7.25 -11.85 3.76
C SER A 32 7.47 -10.42 4.21
N VAL A 33 8.00 -9.55 3.33
CA VAL A 33 8.00 -8.10 3.56
C VAL A 33 6.58 -7.55 3.76
N TRP A 34 5.55 -8.33 3.39
CA TRP A 34 4.14 -7.99 3.57
C TRP A 34 3.51 -8.53 4.86
N THR A 35 4.25 -9.26 5.69
CA THR A 35 3.73 -9.92 6.90
C THR A 35 3.40 -8.93 8.02
N ASP A 36 4.02 -7.75 8.04
CA ASP A 36 3.71 -6.71 9.05
C ASP A 36 2.71 -5.66 8.54
N ILE A 37 2.13 -5.87 7.36
CA ILE A 37 1.19 -4.94 6.74
C ILE A 37 -0.24 -5.24 7.19
N LEU A 38 -0.79 -4.36 8.04
CA LEU A 38 -2.15 -4.47 8.56
C LEU A 38 -3.23 -4.05 7.54
N GLU A 39 -2.95 -3.02 6.75
CA GLU A 39 -3.88 -2.43 5.79
C GLU A 39 -3.23 -2.30 4.41
N ARG A 40 -3.96 -2.67 3.36
CA ARG A 40 -3.55 -2.54 1.95
C ARG A 40 -4.58 -1.73 1.19
N ILE A 41 -4.11 -0.90 0.27
CA ILE A 41 -4.96 -0.04 -0.57
C ILE A 41 -4.65 -0.34 -2.03
N VAL A 42 -5.66 -0.70 -2.81
CA VAL A 42 -5.53 -0.77 -4.27
C VAL A 42 -5.61 0.64 -4.81
N CYS A 43 -4.59 1.13 -5.51
CA CYS A 43 -4.66 2.41 -6.19
C CYS A 43 -5.66 2.33 -7.36
N ALA A 44 -6.68 3.19 -7.37
CA ALA A 44 -7.69 3.20 -8.43
C ALA A 44 -7.12 3.58 -9.82
N GLN A 45 -5.98 4.28 -9.85
CA GLN A 45 -5.37 4.76 -11.10
C GLN A 45 -4.43 3.74 -11.75
N CYS A 46 -3.59 3.04 -10.98
CA CYS A 46 -2.60 2.10 -11.52
C CYS A 46 -2.84 0.63 -11.16
N GLY A 47 -3.84 0.33 -10.32
CA GLY A 47 -4.21 -1.02 -9.90
C GLY A 47 -3.20 -1.72 -8.99
N PHE A 48 -2.16 -1.01 -8.55
CA PHE A 48 -1.18 -1.56 -7.60
C PHE A 48 -1.75 -1.60 -6.19
N VAL A 49 -1.50 -2.73 -5.52
CA VAL A 49 -1.75 -2.88 -4.09
C VAL A 49 -0.59 -2.25 -3.33
N VAL A 50 -0.89 -1.24 -2.52
CA VAL A 50 0.08 -0.44 -1.77
C VAL A 50 -0.17 -0.65 -0.27
N PRO A 51 0.85 -0.79 0.57
CA PRO A 51 0.67 -0.71 2.02
C PRO A 51 0.02 0.62 2.42
N ALA A 52 -1.04 0.60 3.22
CA ALA A 52 -1.71 1.83 3.66
C ALA A 52 -0.75 2.79 4.35
N GLN A 53 0.19 2.27 5.15
CA GLN A 53 1.23 3.08 5.79
C GLN A 53 2.07 3.93 4.84
N LEU A 54 2.36 3.42 3.63
CA LEU A 54 3.08 4.19 2.61
C LEU A 54 2.15 5.12 1.85
N GLY A 55 0.97 4.64 1.46
CA GLY A 55 0.00 5.42 0.70
C GLY A 55 -0.53 6.63 1.49
N GLU A 56 -0.88 6.41 2.74
CA GLU A 56 -1.40 7.42 3.67
C GLU A 56 -0.29 8.09 4.48
N ARG A 57 0.98 7.72 4.29
CA ARG A 57 2.14 8.33 4.96
C ARG A 57 1.99 8.38 6.49
N TRP A 58 1.76 7.21 7.08
CA TRP A 58 1.63 7.08 8.53
C TRP A 58 2.88 7.58 9.24
N ASN A 59 2.70 8.09 10.47
CA ASN A 59 3.77 8.69 11.27
C ASN A 59 4.46 9.89 10.60
N GLY A 60 3.82 10.51 9.61
CA GLY A 60 4.31 11.73 8.96
C GLY A 60 5.46 11.52 7.98
N ILE A 61 5.67 10.30 7.46
CA ILE A 61 6.72 10.07 6.45
C ILE A 61 6.50 10.92 5.20
N SER A 62 7.58 11.35 4.57
CA SER A 62 7.48 12.18 3.36
C SER A 62 7.02 11.37 2.14
N VAL A 63 6.54 12.05 1.09
CA VAL A 63 6.18 11.39 -0.19
C VAL A 63 7.40 10.69 -0.80
N ASP A 64 8.57 11.33 -0.74
CA ASP A 64 9.80 10.78 -1.32
C ASP A 64 10.31 9.56 -0.54
N GLU A 65 10.17 9.59 0.78
CA GLU A 65 10.45 8.44 1.65
C GLU A 65 9.53 7.27 1.35
N ALA A 66 8.21 7.51 1.27
CA ALA A 66 7.24 6.48 0.90
C ALA A 66 7.52 5.88 -0.49
N ARG A 67 7.92 6.71 -1.46
CA ARG A 67 8.31 6.27 -2.81
C ARG A 67 9.60 5.46 -2.82
N ARG A 68 10.58 5.84 -2.00
CA ARG A 68 11.85 5.11 -1.88
C ARG A 68 11.59 3.74 -1.28
N GLU A 69 10.93 3.66 -0.13
CA GLU A 69 10.63 2.41 0.55
C GLU A 69 9.76 1.49 -0.31
N TRP A 70 8.75 2.06 -0.99
CA TRP A 70 7.97 1.32 -1.98
C TRP A 70 8.85 0.63 -3.02
N ARG A 71 9.76 1.38 -3.66
CA ARG A 71 10.64 0.87 -4.72
C ARG A 71 11.62 -0.19 -4.23
N GLU A 72 12.15 -0.01 -3.02
CA GLU A 72 13.22 -0.85 -2.48
C GLU A 72 12.71 -2.12 -1.79
N VAL A 73 11.53 -2.07 -1.16
CA VAL A 73 11.04 -3.15 -0.30
C VAL A 73 9.83 -3.88 -0.89
N TYR A 74 8.83 -3.13 -1.37
CA TYR A 74 7.52 -3.71 -1.67
C TYR A 74 7.25 -3.92 -3.17
N ARG A 75 7.95 -3.17 -4.04
CA ARG A 75 7.68 -3.09 -5.48
C ARG A 75 7.80 -4.42 -6.21
N ASP A 76 8.70 -5.29 -5.80
CA ASP A 76 8.98 -6.50 -6.57
C ASP A 76 8.14 -7.72 -6.13
N GLY A 77 7.38 -7.61 -5.04
CA GLY A 77 6.46 -8.67 -4.58
C GLY A 77 5.06 -8.65 -5.23
N ARG A 78 4.85 -7.90 -6.32
CA ARG A 78 3.52 -7.36 -6.66
C ARG A 78 2.59 -8.33 -7.40
N ARG A 79 1.41 -8.54 -6.79
CA ARG A 79 0.14 -8.81 -7.50
C ARG A 79 -0.43 -7.45 -7.95
N ARG A 80 -0.51 -7.18 -9.26
CA ARG A 80 -1.47 -6.17 -9.75
C ARG A 80 -2.86 -6.77 -9.66
N ARG A 81 -3.80 -6.09 -9.01
CA ARG A 81 -5.19 -6.49 -9.17
C ARG A 81 -5.63 -5.95 -10.53
N LYS A 82 -5.66 -6.81 -11.55
CA LYS A 82 -6.54 -6.53 -12.68
C LYS A 82 -7.93 -6.44 -12.07
N THR A 83 -8.61 -5.33 -12.31
CA THR A 83 -10.01 -5.13 -11.93
C THR A 83 -10.76 -6.45 -12.17
N LEU A 84 -11.13 -7.15 -11.10
CA LEU A 84 -12.12 -8.23 -11.18
C LEU A 84 -13.48 -7.53 -11.33
N LEU A 85 -13.67 -6.92 -12.50
CA LEU A 85 -14.97 -6.86 -13.15
C LEU A 85 -15.07 -8.19 -13.89
N GLN A 86 -15.45 -9.23 -13.16
CA GLN A 86 -15.96 -10.44 -13.77
C GLN A 86 -17.28 -10.80 -13.08
N ILE A 87 -18.34 -10.45 -13.83
CA ILE A 87 -19.68 -11.05 -13.90
C ILE A 87 -20.62 -10.69 -12.73
#